data_AF-A0A1Z8STJ1-F1
#
_entry.id   AF-A0A1Z8STJ1-F1
#
_cell.length_a   1.000
_cell.length_b   1.000
_cell.length_c   1.000
_cell.angle_alpha   90.00
_cell.angle_beta   90.00
_cell.angle_gamma   90.00
#
_symmetry.space_group_name_H-M   'P 1'
#
loop_
_entity.id
_entity.type
_entity.pdbx_description
1 polymer ?
#
loop_
_entity_poly.entity_id
_entity_poly.type
_entity_poly.pdbx_seq_one_letter_code
_entity_poly.pdbx_strand_id
1 'polypeptide(L)'
;MGVAPDPSLIQYEATPRKQEPLQFSEAIRDPVHGLIRLEKSDLHLIDSMPIQRLRSIAQLGLTDRVYPGACHSRFEHALGTMEVTTRLLEEMKSRLGLEELLRPLSLSVDEGSYVDLLRIARNVALLHDLGHPPFSHVTERLLPRGMHEEMSLSLLEHPQIAAALLGQGHEIMTSVAHVMDPAKSDLPSHLRFVRSLVCGEFGSDRMDYLLRDAHHVGVEYGAFDLPRIQHTLRPLETDQGVQLGIEAGGLLAAEGLQWARFSMFTQVYFHRTRRILDLHLVDFLVRTLHQRRYPEEPEEYLRWDDIRVFQLLREADADSSHPGHSSARKIIRREQHRALPEVVEGQDTDEVADRLATRVREIRNYEPQRDPLADVVAPPPSLAKGGDLPVLLKSGEIRRLSELSSLVGRLRVKPHGRIYCARG
;
A
#
# COMPACT_ATOMS: atom_id res chain seq x y z
N MET A 1 6.52 29.29 34.62
CA MET A 1 5.21 29.02 35.25
C MET A 1 4.33 28.45 34.15
N GLY A 2 4.22 27.12 34.10
CA GLY A 2 3.43 26.43 33.08
C GLY A 2 1.96 26.51 33.45
N VAL A 3 1.15 27.09 32.57
CA VAL A 3 -0.30 27.00 32.64
C VAL A 3 -0.66 25.59 32.18
N ALA A 4 -1.15 24.75 33.09
CA ALA A 4 -1.71 23.45 32.74
C ALA A 4 -2.95 23.66 31.86
N PRO A 5 -3.18 22.83 30.82
CA PRO A 5 -4.39 22.92 30.02
C PRO A 5 -5.61 22.60 30.89
N ASP A 6 -6.64 23.42 30.74
CA ASP A 6 -7.92 23.33 31.44
C ASP A 6 -8.68 22.06 31.00
N PRO A 7 -8.94 21.09 31.89
CA PRO A 7 -9.65 19.86 31.56
C PRO A 7 -11.15 20.04 31.33
N SER A 8 -11.68 21.28 31.32
CA SER A 8 -13.10 21.58 31.08
C SER A 8 -13.48 21.89 29.63
N LEU A 9 -12.52 21.91 28.69
CA LEU A 9 -12.79 22.07 27.25
C LEU A 9 -12.62 20.75 26.52
N ILE A 10 -13.75 20.09 26.28
CA ILE A 10 -14.09 19.06 25.26
C ILE A 10 -15.02 18.04 25.94
N GLN A 11 -16.25 18.47 26.20
CA GLN A 11 -17.38 17.53 26.23
C GLN A 11 -17.92 17.45 24.80
N TYR A 12 -17.50 16.43 24.05
CA TYR A 12 -18.23 16.06 22.83
C TYR A 12 -19.56 15.42 23.27
N GLU A 13 -20.58 16.25 23.47
CA GLU A 13 -21.96 15.74 23.46
C GLU A 13 -22.21 15.13 22.09
N ALA A 14 -22.36 13.81 22.04
CA ALA A 14 -22.70 13.08 20.82
C ALA A 14 -24.08 13.55 20.35
N THR A 15 -24.09 14.49 19.41
CA THR A 15 -25.32 14.97 18.79
C THR A 15 -25.89 13.79 17.99
N PRO A 16 -27.16 13.39 18.17
CA PRO A 16 -27.74 12.30 17.40
C PRO A 16 -27.65 12.64 15.91
N ARG A 17 -26.99 11.75 15.16
CA ARG A 17 -26.63 11.97 13.77
C ARG A 17 -27.88 12.01 12.92
N LYS A 18 -28.15 13.13 12.25
CA LYS A 18 -29.09 13.14 11.14
C LYS A 18 -28.49 12.30 10.02
N GLN A 19 -29.20 11.27 9.59
CA GLN A 19 -28.84 10.42 8.44
C GLN A 19 -28.98 11.24 7.16
N GLU A 20 -28.05 12.17 6.94
CA GLU A 20 -28.01 12.98 5.72
C GLU A 20 -27.21 12.23 4.64
N PRO A 21 -27.65 12.31 3.37
CA PRO A 21 -26.94 11.70 2.24
C PRO A 21 -25.53 12.29 2.13
N LEU A 22 -24.59 11.53 1.55
CA LEU A 22 -23.24 12.04 1.29
C LEU A 22 -23.31 13.27 0.39
N GLN A 23 -22.62 14.32 0.80
CA GLN A 23 -22.57 15.58 0.04
C GLN A 23 -21.14 15.88 -0.40
N PHE A 24 -20.79 15.39 -1.59
CA PHE A 24 -19.56 15.79 -2.26
C PHE A 24 -19.65 17.26 -2.64
N SER A 25 -18.96 18.10 -1.88
CA SER A 25 -18.98 19.57 -2.04
C SER A 25 -17.64 20.11 -2.52
N GLU A 26 -16.59 19.29 -2.42
CA GLU A 26 -15.22 19.65 -2.75
C GLU A 26 -14.63 18.60 -3.71
N ALA A 27 -13.60 18.99 -4.47
CA ALA A 27 -12.94 18.08 -5.37
C ALA A 27 -11.45 18.41 -5.55
N ILE A 28 -10.63 17.37 -5.72
CA ILE A 28 -9.22 17.47 -6.06
C ILE A 28 -9.00 16.90 -7.46
N ARG A 29 -8.21 17.59 -8.29
CA ARG A 29 -7.80 17.09 -9.59
C ARG A 29 -6.73 16.01 -9.43
N ASP A 30 -6.93 14.88 -10.07
CA ASP A 30 -6.01 13.75 -10.07
C ASP A 30 -5.76 13.28 -11.52
N PRO A 31 -4.50 13.05 -11.92
CA PRO A 31 -4.19 12.68 -13.30
C PRO A 31 -4.65 11.27 -13.69
N VAL A 32 -4.88 10.37 -12.71
CA VAL A 32 -5.22 8.96 -12.96
C VAL A 32 -6.75 8.79 -12.99
N HIS A 33 -7.44 9.34 -11.99
CA HIS A 33 -8.87 9.16 -11.78
C HIS A 33 -9.72 10.38 -12.17
N GLY A 34 -9.09 11.48 -12.60
CA GLY A 34 -9.77 12.71 -13.03
C GLY A 34 -10.11 13.64 -11.87
N LEU A 35 -11.28 13.45 -11.25
CA LEU A 35 -11.69 14.20 -10.07
C LEU A 35 -11.90 13.25 -8.89
N ILE A 36 -11.25 13.56 -7.78
CA ILE A 36 -11.44 12.92 -6.47
C ILE A 36 -12.47 13.74 -5.72
N ARG A 37 -13.61 13.11 -5.37
CA ARG A 37 -14.77 13.78 -4.78
C ARG A 37 -14.74 13.68 -3.25
N LEU A 38 -14.94 14.80 -2.58
CA LEU A 38 -14.76 14.94 -1.14
C LEU A 38 -16.00 15.53 -0.45
N GLU A 39 -16.37 14.93 0.68
CA GLU A 39 -17.20 15.56 1.69
C GLU A 39 -16.37 16.52 2.55
N LYS A 40 -17.04 17.45 3.23
CA LYS A 40 -16.38 18.32 4.22
C LYS A 40 -15.73 17.53 5.36
N SER A 41 -16.30 16.39 5.74
CA SER A 41 -15.73 15.52 6.78
C SER A 41 -14.42 14.88 6.37
N ASP A 42 -14.18 14.66 5.08
CA ASP A 42 -12.91 14.11 4.59
C ASP A 42 -11.78 15.13 4.75
N LEU A 43 -12.07 16.42 4.58
CA LEU A 43 -11.07 17.49 4.71
C LEU A 43 -10.40 17.51 6.09
N HIS A 44 -11.13 17.22 7.16
CA HIS A 44 -10.54 17.16 8.50
C HIS A 44 -9.45 16.08 8.63
N LEU A 45 -9.59 14.96 7.91
CA LEU A 45 -8.54 13.93 7.83
C LEU A 45 -7.45 14.34 6.84
N ILE A 46 -7.82 14.80 5.65
CA ILE A 46 -6.89 15.16 4.58
C ILE A 46 -5.95 16.29 5.03
N ASP A 47 -6.46 17.29 5.74
CA ASP A 47 -5.70 18.46 6.21
C ASP A 47 -4.92 18.18 7.50
N SER A 48 -5.08 16.99 8.08
CA SER A 48 -4.32 16.58 9.26
C SER A 48 -2.83 16.43 8.94
N MET A 49 -1.97 16.76 9.90
CA MET A 49 -0.52 16.63 9.79
C MET A 49 -0.07 15.20 9.41
N PRO A 50 -0.61 14.12 10.03
CA PRO A 50 -0.23 12.76 9.65
C PRO A 50 -0.50 12.42 8.18
N ILE A 51 -1.61 12.90 7.61
CA ILE A 51 -1.92 12.68 6.19
C ILE A 51 -1.11 13.62 5.29
N GLN A 52 -0.95 14.89 5.65
CA GLN A 52 -0.14 15.84 4.87
C GLN A 52 1.34 15.41 4.79
N ARG A 53 1.87 14.73 5.81
CA ARG A 53 3.21 14.11 5.78
C ARG A 53 3.38 13.17 4.58
N LEU A 54 2.34 12.46 4.16
CA LEU A 54 2.41 11.52 3.03
C LEU A 54 2.78 12.20 1.70
N ARG A 55 2.66 13.53 1.58
CA ARG A 55 3.12 14.29 0.41
C ARG A 55 4.64 14.24 0.22
N SER A 56 5.37 14.09 1.32
CA SER A 56 6.83 14.03 1.35
C SER A 56 7.36 12.60 1.38
N ILE A 57 6.51 11.61 1.08
CA ILE A 57 6.87 10.19 1.01
C ILE A 57 6.51 9.68 -0.38
N ALA A 58 7.52 9.34 -1.16
CA ALA A 58 7.34 8.80 -2.50
C ALA A 58 6.70 7.41 -2.45
N GLN A 59 5.72 7.17 -3.33
CA GLN A 59 5.06 5.87 -3.45
C GLN A 59 6.07 4.77 -3.75
N LEU A 60 7.00 5.05 -4.69
CA LEU A 60 7.97 4.07 -5.21
C LEU A 60 9.41 4.28 -4.70
N GLY A 61 9.61 5.04 -3.63
CA GLY A 61 10.92 5.29 -3.05
C GLY A 61 11.94 5.82 -4.08
N LEU A 62 13.11 5.18 -4.20
CA LEU A 62 14.20 5.58 -5.12
C LEU A 62 13.97 5.19 -6.60
N THR A 63 12.74 4.87 -6.98
CA THR A 63 12.41 4.47 -8.36
C THR A 63 12.59 5.61 -9.35
N ASP A 64 12.49 6.87 -8.91
CA ASP A 64 12.81 8.08 -9.67
C ASP A 64 14.23 8.05 -10.29
N ARG A 65 15.15 7.32 -9.65
CA ARG A 65 16.54 7.16 -10.13
C ARG A 65 16.65 6.30 -11.38
N VAL A 66 15.63 5.48 -11.64
CA VAL A 66 15.49 4.64 -12.84
C VAL A 66 14.48 5.27 -13.81
N TYR A 67 13.32 5.66 -13.30
CA TYR A 67 12.20 6.21 -14.05
C TYR A 67 11.91 7.63 -13.54
N PRO A 68 12.46 8.69 -14.19
CA PRO A 68 12.38 10.05 -13.67
C PRO A 68 10.97 10.62 -13.45
N GLY A 69 9.94 10.02 -14.05
CA GLY A 69 8.54 10.39 -13.84
C GLY A 69 7.90 9.81 -12.57
N ALA A 70 8.54 8.83 -11.91
CA ALA A 70 8.04 8.16 -10.70
C ALA A 70 8.20 9.03 -9.44
N CYS A 71 7.59 10.21 -9.46
CA CYS A 71 7.68 11.26 -8.42
C CYS A 71 6.40 11.40 -7.60
N HIS A 72 5.39 10.55 -7.84
CA HIS A 72 4.13 10.60 -7.10
C HIS A 72 4.29 10.15 -5.65
N SER A 73 3.46 10.74 -4.80
CA SER A 73 3.50 10.56 -3.36
C SER A 73 2.43 9.59 -2.86
N ARG A 74 2.62 9.07 -1.64
CA ARG A 74 1.60 8.28 -0.94
C ARG A 74 0.30 9.06 -0.69
N PHE A 75 0.39 10.38 -0.60
CA PHE A 75 -0.78 11.24 -0.44
C PHE A 75 -1.74 11.12 -1.64
N GLU A 76 -1.21 11.19 -2.86
CA GLU A 76 -2.02 11.06 -4.07
C GLU A 76 -2.61 9.66 -4.22
N HIS A 77 -1.84 8.64 -3.83
CA HIS A 77 -2.30 7.26 -3.77
C HIS A 77 -3.46 7.09 -2.76
N ALA A 78 -3.33 7.58 -1.53
CA ALA A 78 -4.38 7.50 -0.52
C ALA A 78 -5.69 8.15 -0.98
N LEU A 79 -5.61 9.33 -1.61
CA LEU A 79 -6.77 10.00 -2.20
C LEU A 79 -7.38 9.19 -3.36
N GLY A 80 -6.53 8.64 -4.23
CA GLY A 80 -6.98 7.84 -5.37
C GLY A 80 -7.66 6.53 -4.93
N THR A 81 -7.08 5.83 -3.96
CA THR A 81 -7.66 4.64 -3.32
C THR A 81 -9.03 4.94 -2.72
N MET A 82 -9.21 6.10 -2.07
CA MET A 82 -10.51 6.55 -1.56
C MET A 82 -11.53 6.79 -2.68
N GLU A 83 -11.14 7.44 -3.78
CA GLU A 83 -12.04 7.66 -4.93
C GLU A 83 -12.42 6.35 -5.62
N VAL A 84 -11.47 5.43 -5.83
CA VAL A 84 -11.73 4.11 -6.41
C VAL A 84 -12.73 3.35 -5.53
N THR A 85 -12.51 3.34 -4.20
CA THR A 85 -13.43 2.72 -3.23
C THR A 85 -14.84 3.29 -3.33
N THR A 86 -14.94 4.62 -3.49
CA THR A 86 -16.22 5.32 -3.62
C THR A 86 -16.96 4.90 -4.87
N ARG A 87 -16.29 4.92 -6.03
CA ARG A 87 -16.87 4.50 -7.30
C ARG A 87 -17.32 3.04 -7.28
N LEU A 88 -16.55 2.16 -6.63
CA LEU A 88 -16.91 0.76 -6.48
C LEU A 88 -18.23 0.58 -5.72
N LEU A 89 -18.38 1.25 -4.57
CA LEU A 89 -19.61 1.16 -3.77
C LEU A 89 -20.81 1.86 -4.41
N GLU A 90 -20.59 2.97 -5.12
CA GLU A 90 -21.64 3.65 -5.90
C GLU A 90 -22.12 2.76 -7.05
N GLU A 91 -21.21 2.15 -7.81
CA GLU A 91 -21.54 1.25 -8.92
C GLU A 91 -22.27 -0.01 -8.43
N MET A 92 -21.79 -0.62 -7.33
CA MET A 92 -22.48 -1.73 -6.69
C MET A 92 -23.90 -1.35 -6.27
N LYS A 93 -24.08 -0.21 -5.58
CA LYS A 93 -25.41 0.26 -5.19
C LYS A 93 -26.31 0.51 -6.40
N SER A 94 -25.80 1.16 -7.44
CA SER A 94 -26.56 1.48 -8.65
C SER A 94 -27.02 0.22 -9.38
N ARG A 95 -26.18 -0.81 -9.44
CA ARG A 95 -26.43 -2.04 -10.20
C ARG A 95 -27.24 -3.08 -9.41
N LEU A 96 -26.95 -3.24 -8.11
CA LEU A 96 -27.54 -4.26 -7.25
C LEU A 96 -28.76 -3.74 -6.47
N GLY A 97 -28.84 -2.44 -6.23
CA GLY A 97 -29.75 -1.86 -5.25
C GLY A 97 -29.30 -2.11 -3.80
N LEU A 98 -30.00 -1.50 -2.84
CA LEU A 98 -29.65 -1.61 -1.41
C LEU A 98 -29.83 -3.03 -0.86
N GLU A 99 -30.87 -3.74 -1.27
CA GLU A 99 -31.19 -5.10 -0.76
C GLU A 99 -30.05 -6.07 -1.06
N GLU A 100 -29.64 -6.21 -2.33
CA GLU A 100 -28.58 -7.14 -2.72
C GLU A 100 -27.19 -6.71 -2.25
N LEU A 101 -26.96 -5.41 -2.04
CA LEU A 101 -25.69 -4.89 -1.52
C LEU A 101 -25.57 -5.10 -0.01
N LEU A 102 -26.57 -4.71 0.78
CA LEU A 102 -26.46 -4.61 2.24
C LEU A 102 -26.83 -5.89 2.98
N ARG A 103 -27.73 -6.70 2.44
CA ARG A 103 -28.18 -7.93 3.11
C ARG A 103 -27.05 -8.95 3.32
N PRO A 104 -26.17 -9.24 2.35
CA PRO A 104 -25.01 -10.10 2.60
C PRO A 104 -24.08 -9.53 3.67
N LEU A 105 -24.03 -8.20 3.82
CA LEU A 105 -23.20 -7.52 4.80
C LEU A 105 -23.79 -7.52 6.22
N SER A 106 -24.98 -8.14 6.39
CA SER A 106 -25.74 -8.17 7.64
C SER A 106 -26.05 -6.76 8.17
N LEU A 107 -26.28 -5.81 7.26
CA LEU A 107 -26.68 -4.44 7.56
C LEU A 107 -28.19 -4.25 7.35
N SER A 108 -28.74 -3.22 7.97
CA SER A 108 -30.12 -2.80 7.69
C SER A 108 -30.23 -2.28 6.26
N VAL A 109 -31.34 -2.58 5.58
CA VAL A 109 -31.54 -2.22 4.18
C VAL A 109 -32.11 -0.80 4.10
N ASP A 110 -31.25 0.18 4.39
CA ASP A 110 -31.59 1.60 4.39
C ASP A 110 -30.40 2.46 3.93
N GLU A 111 -30.70 3.70 3.56
CA GLU A 111 -29.69 4.65 3.08
C GLU A 111 -28.66 5.03 4.15
N GLY A 112 -29.04 5.08 5.43
CA GLY A 112 -28.13 5.39 6.53
C GLY A 112 -27.04 4.33 6.66
N SER A 113 -27.43 3.05 6.66
CA SER A 113 -26.50 1.92 6.69
C SER A 113 -25.52 1.92 5.50
N TYR A 114 -25.98 2.29 4.30
CA TYR A 114 -25.10 2.44 3.13
C TYR A 114 -24.11 3.61 3.30
N VAL A 115 -24.58 4.76 3.79
CA VAL A 115 -23.73 5.93 4.02
C VAL A 115 -22.63 5.61 5.05
N ASP A 116 -22.96 4.88 6.11
CA ASP A 116 -21.97 4.47 7.11
C ASP A 116 -20.96 3.48 6.56
N LEU A 117 -21.39 2.48 5.79
CA LEU A 117 -20.49 1.57 5.08
C LEU A 117 -19.51 2.33 4.17
N LEU A 118 -20.03 3.30 3.40
CA LEU A 118 -19.22 4.09 2.48
C LEU A 118 -18.23 5.01 3.21
N ARG A 119 -18.63 5.64 4.32
CA ARG A 119 -17.71 6.44 5.15
C ARG A 119 -16.61 5.58 5.80
N ILE A 120 -16.97 4.41 6.33
CA ILE A 120 -15.98 3.47 6.89
C ILE A 120 -14.99 3.06 5.79
N ALA A 121 -15.47 2.65 4.62
CA ALA A 121 -14.61 2.24 3.52
C ALA A 121 -13.70 3.36 3.01
N ARG A 122 -14.23 4.59 2.87
CA ARG A 122 -13.44 5.77 2.47
C ARG A 122 -12.36 6.11 3.49
N ASN A 123 -12.68 6.09 4.78
CA ASN A 123 -11.69 6.35 5.83
C ASN A 123 -10.61 5.27 5.87
N VAL A 124 -10.98 3.99 5.76
CA VAL A 124 -9.98 2.90 5.65
C VAL A 124 -9.09 3.11 4.44
N ALA A 125 -9.67 3.42 3.27
CA ALA A 125 -8.93 3.70 2.05
C ALA A 125 -7.97 4.89 2.17
N LEU A 126 -8.38 5.99 2.81
CA LEU A 126 -7.54 7.15 3.03
C LEU A 126 -6.40 6.90 4.03
N LEU A 127 -6.63 6.05 5.04
CA LEU A 127 -5.73 5.87 6.18
C LEU A 127 -4.86 4.61 6.10
N HIS A 128 -5.11 3.69 5.16
CA HIS A 128 -4.41 2.39 5.12
C HIS A 128 -2.88 2.52 5.12
N ASP A 129 -2.37 3.55 4.43
CA ASP A 129 -0.95 3.83 4.22
C ASP A 129 -0.33 4.79 5.24
N LEU A 130 -1.09 5.24 6.25
CA LEU A 130 -0.71 6.29 7.18
C LEU A 130 0.63 6.02 7.91
N GLY A 131 0.85 4.76 8.26
CA GLY A 131 2.01 4.27 8.99
C GLY A 131 3.24 4.03 8.14
N HIS A 132 3.24 4.30 6.83
CA HIS A 132 4.42 4.01 6.02
C HIS A 132 5.63 4.90 6.36
N PRO A 133 6.84 4.29 6.44
CA PRO A 133 8.09 5.02 6.67
C PRO A 133 8.59 5.69 5.38
N PRO A 134 9.57 6.59 5.49
CA PRO A 134 10.28 7.11 4.32
C PRO A 134 10.83 5.98 3.43
N PHE A 135 10.65 6.11 2.13
CA PHE A 135 10.93 5.07 1.14
C PHE A 135 10.19 3.74 1.36
N SER A 136 9.11 3.77 2.15
CA SER A 136 8.04 2.78 2.09
C SER A 136 8.51 1.34 2.38
N HIS A 137 8.07 0.37 1.58
CA HIS A 137 8.40 -1.06 1.73
C HIS A 137 9.90 -1.38 1.85
N VAL A 138 10.78 -0.50 1.35
CA VAL A 138 12.23 -0.72 1.42
C VAL A 138 12.73 -0.67 2.86
N THR A 139 12.17 0.25 3.64
CA THR A 139 12.63 0.55 5.01
C THR A 139 11.65 0.04 6.06
N GLU A 140 10.59 -0.66 5.67
CA GLU A 140 9.56 -1.24 6.53
C GLU A 140 10.15 -2.17 7.62
N ARG A 141 11.17 -2.96 7.26
CA ARG A 141 11.94 -3.78 8.22
C ARG A 141 12.68 -3.00 9.31
N LEU A 142 12.83 -1.69 9.14
CA LEU A 142 13.43 -0.78 10.12
C LEU A 142 12.37 -0.17 11.04
N LEU A 143 11.09 -0.46 10.83
CA LEU A 143 10.06 -0.13 11.80
C LEU A 143 10.27 -0.97 13.08
N PRO A 144 9.99 -0.40 14.26
CA PRO A 144 10.14 -1.09 15.54
C PRO A 144 9.43 -2.43 15.65
N ARG A 145 8.24 -2.53 15.04
CA ARG A 145 7.44 -3.75 15.02
C ARG A 145 7.43 -4.45 13.66
N GLY A 146 8.20 -3.91 12.71
CA GLY A 146 8.44 -4.50 11.39
C GLY A 146 7.27 -4.41 10.40
N MET A 147 6.16 -3.78 10.78
CA MET A 147 4.95 -3.63 9.95
C MET A 147 4.42 -2.20 10.03
N HIS A 148 4.06 -1.63 8.87
CA HIS A 148 3.51 -0.29 8.79
C HIS A 148 2.08 -0.23 9.31
N GLU A 149 1.32 -1.33 9.25
CA GLU A 149 -0.05 -1.43 9.74
C GLU A 149 -0.13 -1.14 11.25
N GLU A 150 0.84 -1.62 12.04
CA GLU A 150 0.90 -1.33 13.47
C GLU A 150 1.15 0.16 13.76
N MET A 151 1.98 0.80 12.94
CA MET A 151 2.19 2.25 13.04
C MET A 151 0.94 3.03 12.57
N SER A 152 0.26 2.56 11.52
CA SER A 152 -1.02 3.13 11.06
C SER A 152 -2.05 3.12 12.20
N LEU A 153 -2.15 2.01 12.92
CA LEU A 153 -3.04 1.89 14.10
C LEU A 153 -2.67 2.87 15.20
N SER A 154 -1.38 2.97 15.56
CA SER A 154 -0.95 3.92 16.59
C SER A 154 -1.24 5.37 16.17
N LEU A 155 -1.12 5.69 14.88
CA LEU A 155 -1.42 7.02 14.36
C LEU A 155 -2.93 7.33 14.30
N LEU A 156 -3.82 6.34 14.45
CA LEU A 156 -5.25 6.60 14.63
C LEU A 156 -5.56 7.31 15.95
N GLU A 157 -4.69 7.16 16.95
CA GLU A 157 -4.80 7.83 18.24
C GLU A 157 -4.28 9.27 18.21
N HIS A 158 -3.62 9.70 17.12
CA HIS A 158 -3.14 11.07 16.98
C HIS A 158 -4.32 12.06 17.07
N PRO A 159 -4.23 13.16 17.85
CA PRO A 159 -5.37 14.01 18.19
C PRO A 159 -6.18 14.50 16.99
N GLN A 160 -5.52 14.87 15.88
CA GLN A 160 -6.20 15.33 14.67
C GLN A 160 -6.96 14.22 13.95
N ILE A 161 -6.42 12.99 13.92
CA ILE A 161 -7.06 11.83 13.28
C ILE A 161 -8.23 11.36 14.13
N ALA A 162 -7.99 11.19 15.44
CA ALA A 162 -9.01 10.79 16.39
C ALA A 162 -10.18 11.78 16.41
N ALA A 163 -9.92 13.10 16.49
CA ALA A 163 -10.96 14.12 16.47
C ALA A 163 -11.77 14.12 15.15
N ALA A 164 -11.09 13.95 14.00
CA ALA A 164 -11.77 13.89 12.72
C ALA A 164 -12.66 12.64 12.58
N LEU A 165 -12.19 11.46 12.99
CA LEU A 165 -13.00 10.22 12.99
C LEU A 165 -14.15 10.29 14.00
N LEU A 166 -13.91 10.79 15.21
CA LEU A 166 -14.95 10.99 16.23
C LEU A 166 -16.02 11.99 15.78
N GLY A 167 -15.62 13.05 15.06
CA GLY A 167 -16.54 14.00 14.44
C GLY A 167 -17.44 13.36 13.38
N GLN A 168 -17.05 12.22 12.81
CA GLN A 168 -17.91 11.42 11.95
C GLN A 168 -18.75 10.41 12.75
N GLY A 169 -18.28 9.93 13.89
CA GLY A 169 -19.03 9.10 14.83
C GLY A 169 -18.18 8.02 15.49
N HIS A 170 -18.50 7.68 16.74
CA HIS A 170 -17.73 6.69 17.52
C HIS A 170 -17.71 5.30 16.88
N GLU A 171 -18.84 4.87 16.29
CA GLU A 171 -18.93 3.59 15.57
C GLU A 171 -18.05 3.56 14.32
N ILE A 172 -17.91 4.69 13.61
CA ILE A 172 -17.01 4.81 12.45
C ILE A 172 -15.56 4.69 12.90
N MET A 173 -15.14 5.43 13.93
CA MET A 173 -13.78 5.34 14.46
C MET A 173 -13.44 3.89 14.85
N THR A 174 -14.33 3.23 15.60
CA THR A 174 -14.16 1.85 16.05
C THR A 174 -14.08 0.88 14.86
N SER A 175 -14.95 1.04 13.87
CA SER A 175 -14.97 0.23 12.65
C SER A 175 -13.70 0.37 11.82
N VAL A 176 -13.22 1.61 11.63
CA VAL A 176 -11.97 1.89 10.92
C VAL A 176 -10.78 1.23 11.63
N ALA A 177 -10.67 1.40 12.94
CA ALA A 177 -9.61 0.77 13.73
C ALA A 177 -9.66 -0.78 13.63
N HIS A 178 -10.85 -1.37 13.72
CA HIS A 178 -11.02 -2.82 13.57
C HIS A 178 -10.61 -3.32 12.18
N VAL A 179 -10.99 -2.60 11.11
CA VAL A 179 -10.63 -2.99 9.75
C VAL A 179 -9.12 -2.88 9.53
N MET A 180 -8.49 -1.81 10.02
CA MET A 180 -7.06 -1.57 9.86
C MET A 180 -6.18 -2.49 10.71
N ASP A 181 -6.72 -3.12 11.75
CA ASP A 181 -5.96 -4.01 12.63
C ASP A 181 -5.79 -5.41 12.02
N PRO A 182 -4.59 -5.79 11.53
CA PRO A 182 -4.37 -7.11 10.93
C PRO A 182 -4.53 -8.26 11.93
N ALA A 183 -4.41 -8.01 13.24
CA ALA A 183 -4.61 -9.03 14.27
C ALA A 183 -6.09 -9.36 14.49
N LYS A 184 -7.03 -8.47 14.11
CA LYS A 184 -8.47 -8.73 14.19
C LYS A 184 -8.95 -9.59 13.02
N SER A 185 -8.96 -10.90 13.20
CA SER A 185 -9.48 -11.86 12.19
C SER A 185 -11.01 -12.03 12.26
N ASP A 186 -11.59 -11.86 13.44
CA ASP A 186 -13.03 -11.94 13.68
C ASP A 186 -13.69 -10.57 13.49
N LEU A 187 -14.11 -10.31 12.25
CA LEU A 187 -14.83 -9.11 11.86
C LEU A 187 -16.28 -9.45 11.49
N PRO A 188 -17.24 -8.56 11.84
CA PRO A 188 -18.58 -8.56 11.25
C PRO A 188 -18.53 -8.54 9.72
N SER A 189 -19.56 -9.09 9.07
CA SER A 189 -19.64 -9.26 7.61
C SER A 189 -19.34 -7.99 6.83
N HIS A 190 -19.92 -6.85 7.22
CA HIS A 190 -19.65 -5.56 6.58
C HIS A 190 -18.19 -5.09 6.70
N LEU A 191 -17.54 -5.26 7.86
CA LEU A 191 -16.14 -4.87 8.05
C LEU A 191 -15.18 -5.82 7.33
N ARG A 192 -15.49 -7.12 7.30
CA ARG A 192 -14.73 -8.11 6.51
C ARG A 192 -14.79 -7.78 5.02
N PHE A 193 -15.96 -7.40 4.53
CA PHE A 193 -16.14 -6.91 3.17
C PHE A 193 -15.33 -5.63 2.92
N VAL A 194 -15.38 -4.62 3.80
CA VAL A 194 -14.58 -3.39 3.65
C VAL A 194 -13.08 -3.70 3.60
N ARG A 195 -12.58 -4.58 4.47
CA ARG A 195 -11.17 -5.00 4.44
C ARG A 195 -10.80 -5.64 3.09
N SER A 196 -11.68 -6.50 2.55
CA SER A 196 -11.48 -7.13 1.25
C SER A 196 -11.58 -6.11 0.09
N LEU A 197 -12.51 -5.16 0.18
CA LEU A 197 -12.74 -4.10 -0.80
C LEU A 197 -11.55 -3.14 -0.92
N VAL A 198 -10.89 -2.83 0.19
CA VAL A 198 -9.76 -1.89 0.21
C VAL A 198 -8.43 -2.61 0.09
N CYS A 199 -8.14 -3.54 1.01
CA CYS A 199 -6.83 -4.18 1.17
C CYS A 199 -6.74 -5.57 0.50
N GLY A 200 -7.83 -6.09 -0.08
CA GLY A 200 -7.88 -7.41 -0.71
C GLY A 200 -7.12 -7.50 -2.03
N GLU A 201 -6.97 -8.72 -2.58
CA GLU A 201 -6.20 -9.00 -3.82
C GLU A 201 -6.73 -8.27 -5.07
N PHE A 202 -8.00 -7.89 -5.03
CA PHE A 202 -8.66 -7.04 -6.01
C PHE A 202 -9.23 -5.78 -5.35
N GLY A 203 -8.61 -5.35 -4.26
CA GLY A 203 -9.03 -4.16 -3.52
C GLY A 203 -8.63 -2.87 -4.22
N SER A 204 -9.25 -1.77 -3.80
CA SER A 204 -9.04 -0.43 -4.36
C SER A 204 -7.62 0.09 -4.22
N ASP A 205 -6.87 -0.29 -3.17
CA ASP A 205 -5.44 0.01 -3.00
C ASP A 205 -4.67 -0.43 -4.26
N ARG A 206 -4.83 -1.71 -4.60
CA ARG A 206 -4.14 -2.31 -5.74
C ARG A 206 -4.58 -1.72 -7.07
N MET A 207 -5.87 -1.44 -7.20
CA MET A 207 -6.38 -0.80 -8.41
C MET A 207 -5.78 0.59 -8.62
N ASP A 208 -5.65 1.39 -7.55
CA ASP A 208 -5.03 2.72 -7.65
C ASP A 208 -3.55 2.60 -7.97
N TYR A 209 -2.75 1.90 -7.16
CA TYR A 209 -1.30 1.96 -7.35
C TYR A 209 -0.88 1.37 -8.69
N LEU A 210 -1.54 0.32 -9.20
CA LEU A 210 -1.16 -0.26 -10.49
C LEU A 210 -1.34 0.74 -11.64
N LEU A 211 -2.47 1.45 -11.66
CA LEU A 211 -2.75 2.47 -12.67
C LEU A 211 -1.87 3.71 -12.47
N ARG A 212 -1.71 4.15 -11.22
CA ARG A 212 -0.93 5.34 -10.85
C ARG A 212 0.55 5.17 -11.12
N ASP A 213 1.11 4.04 -10.71
CA ASP A 213 2.52 3.71 -10.94
C ASP A 213 2.79 3.60 -12.44
N ALA A 214 1.93 2.92 -13.19
CA ALA A 214 2.06 2.80 -14.64
C ALA A 214 2.02 4.17 -15.34
N HIS A 215 1.09 5.04 -14.93
CA HIS A 215 0.98 6.40 -15.43
C HIS A 215 2.28 7.21 -15.20
N HIS A 216 2.80 7.22 -13.98
CA HIS A 216 3.97 8.03 -13.62
C HIS A 216 5.29 7.46 -14.15
N VAL A 217 5.40 6.13 -14.22
CA VAL A 217 6.56 5.45 -14.82
C VAL A 217 6.55 5.56 -16.35
N GLY A 218 5.38 5.78 -16.96
CA GLY A 218 5.22 5.90 -18.41
C GLY A 218 5.20 4.55 -19.12
N VAL A 219 4.56 3.55 -18.51
CA VAL A 219 4.44 2.18 -19.06
C VAL A 219 2.98 1.75 -19.15
N GLU A 220 2.65 0.91 -20.12
CA GLU A 220 1.30 0.36 -20.28
C GLU A 220 1.11 -0.97 -19.52
N TYR A 221 2.18 -1.51 -18.93
CA TYR A 221 2.17 -2.81 -18.24
C TYR A 221 1.18 -2.89 -17.07
N GLY A 222 0.84 -1.75 -16.44
CA GLY A 222 -0.11 -1.71 -15.33
C GLY A 222 -1.57 -1.44 -15.73
N ALA A 223 -1.86 -1.30 -17.03
CA ALA A 223 -3.22 -1.01 -17.50
C ALA A 223 -4.12 -2.25 -17.42
N PHE A 224 -5.36 -2.04 -16.95
CA PHE A 224 -6.43 -3.02 -16.96
C PHE A 224 -7.79 -2.32 -17.08
N ASP A 225 -8.84 -3.07 -17.42
CA ASP A 225 -10.19 -2.52 -17.62
C ASP A 225 -10.90 -2.28 -16.27
N LEU A 226 -10.52 -1.18 -15.60
CA LEU A 226 -11.14 -0.76 -14.35
C LEU A 226 -12.67 -0.57 -14.46
N PRO A 227 -13.23 0.09 -15.50
CA PRO A 227 -14.68 0.19 -15.65
C PRO A 227 -15.39 -1.16 -15.68
N ARG A 228 -14.81 -2.17 -16.36
CA ARG A 228 -15.40 -3.52 -16.37
C ARG A 228 -15.32 -4.21 -15.01
N ILE A 229 -14.22 -4.04 -14.27
CA ILE A 229 -14.09 -4.55 -12.91
C ILE A 229 -15.16 -3.89 -12.02
N GLN A 230 -15.27 -2.57 -12.04
CA GLN A 230 -16.27 -1.81 -11.27
C GLN A 230 -17.69 -2.33 -11.51
N HIS A 231 -18.05 -2.55 -12.78
CA HIS A 231 -19.37 -3.03 -13.17
C HIS A 231 -19.68 -4.49 -12.80
N THR A 232 -18.69 -5.27 -12.33
CA THR A 232 -18.85 -6.72 -12.10
C THR A 232 -18.52 -7.18 -10.69
N LEU A 233 -17.99 -6.30 -9.84
CA LEU A 233 -17.73 -6.61 -8.44
C LEU A 233 -18.99 -6.54 -7.58
N ARG A 234 -19.06 -7.39 -6.55
CA ARG A 234 -20.16 -7.45 -5.55
C ARG A 234 -19.69 -8.11 -4.25
N PRO A 235 -20.41 -7.93 -3.12
CA PRO A 235 -20.22 -8.79 -1.96
C PRO A 235 -20.65 -10.22 -2.27
N LEU A 236 -19.84 -11.20 -1.90
CA LEU A 236 -20.15 -12.64 -1.96
C LEU A 236 -19.88 -13.30 -0.62
N GLU A 237 -20.82 -14.14 -0.19
CA GLU A 237 -20.66 -15.01 0.97
C GLU A 237 -19.91 -16.27 0.56
N THR A 238 -18.84 -16.57 1.30
CA THR A 238 -17.97 -17.73 1.06
C THR A 238 -17.78 -18.53 2.35
N ASP A 239 -17.07 -19.65 2.27
CA ASP A 239 -16.64 -20.42 3.44
C ASP A 239 -15.77 -19.61 4.41
N GLN A 240 -15.12 -18.54 3.94
CA GLN A 240 -14.31 -17.61 4.74
C GLN A 240 -15.10 -16.38 5.23
N GLY A 241 -16.42 -16.37 5.05
CA GLY A 241 -17.30 -15.23 5.30
C GLY A 241 -17.47 -14.34 4.08
N VAL A 242 -18.05 -13.17 4.30
CA VAL A 242 -18.40 -12.23 3.23
C VAL A 242 -17.18 -11.42 2.81
N GLN A 243 -16.92 -11.39 1.50
CA GLN A 243 -15.77 -10.73 0.91
C GLN A 243 -16.09 -10.17 -0.47
N LEU A 244 -15.15 -9.42 -1.05
CA LEU A 244 -15.26 -8.93 -2.41
C LEU A 244 -15.18 -10.11 -3.39
N GLY A 245 -16.15 -10.20 -4.28
CA GLY A 245 -16.17 -11.16 -5.37
C GLY A 245 -16.55 -10.52 -6.69
N ILE A 246 -16.41 -11.28 -7.78
CA ILE A 246 -16.69 -10.80 -9.13
C ILE A 246 -17.69 -11.70 -9.83
N GLU A 247 -18.53 -11.14 -10.68
CA GLU A 247 -19.42 -11.92 -11.55
C GLU A 247 -18.64 -12.51 -12.74
N ALA A 248 -19.11 -13.64 -13.28
CA ALA A 248 -18.48 -14.31 -14.42
C ALA A 248 -18.25 -13.40 -15.63
N GLY A 249 -19.07 -12.37 -15.82
CA GLY A 249 -18.88 -11.36 -16.86
C GLY A 249 -17.61 -10.50 -16.72
N GLY A 250 -17.02 -10.44 -15.52
CA GLY A 250 -15.80 -9.70 -15.19
C GLY A 250 -14.52 -10.52 -15.24
N LEU A 251 -14.60 -11.82 -15.53
CA LEU A 251 -13.47 -12.75 -15.44
C LEU A 251 -12.23 -12.27 -16.21
N LEU A 252 -12.39 -11.89 -17.48
CA LEU A 252 -11.27 -11.40 -18.31
C LEU A 252 -10.66 -10.11 -17.75
N ALA A 253 -11.47 -9.23 -17.16
CA ALA A 253 -10.97 -7.99 -16.56
C ALA A 253 -10.17 -8.28 -15.27
N ALA A 254 -10.61 -9.25 -14.47
CA ALA A 254 -9.85 -9.74 -13.32
C ALA A 254 -8.52 -10.42 -13.73
N GLU A 255 -8.52 -11.21 -14.82
CA GLU A 255 -7.27 -11.74 -15.40
C GLU A 255 -6.33 -10.60 -15.83
N GLY A 256 -6.88 -9.55 -16.45
CA GLY A 256 -6.15 -8.35 -16.85
C GLY A 256 -5.49 -7.64 -15.68
N LEU A 257 -6.19 -7.45 -14.55
CA LEU A 257 -5.59 -6.87 -13.33
C LEU A 257 -4.44 -7.72 -12.80
N GLN A 258 -4.60 -9.05 -12.78
CA GLN A 258 -3.53 -9.95 -12.32
C GLN A 258 -2.32 -9.96 -13.27
N TRP A 259 -2.56 -9.86 -14.58
CA TRP A 259 -1.51 -9.67 -15.57
C TRP A 259 -0.78 -8.34 -15.38
N ALA A 260 -1.53 -7.26 -15.16
CA ALA A 260 -0.99 -5.93 -14.91
C ALA A 260 -0.06 -5.94 -13.70
N ARG A 261 -0.52 -6.54 -12.60
CA ARG A 261 0.27 -6.76 -11.40
C ARG A 261 1.55 -7.56 -11.67
N PHE A 262 1.44 -8.72 -12.31
CA PHE A 262 2.61 -9.53 -12.67
C PHE A 262 3.64 -8.73 -13.48
N SER A 263 3.16 -7.96 -14.46
CA SER A 263 4.00 -7.16 -15.34
C SER A 263 4.68 -6.01 -14.59
N MET A 264 3.96 -5.28 -13.73
CA MET A 264 4.52 -4.21 -12.90
C MET A 264 5.58 -4.72 -11.92
N PHE A 265 5.37 -5.87 -11.29
CA PHE A 265 6.39 -6.48 -10.42
C PHE A 265 7.65 -6.84 -11.20
N THR A 266 7.52 -7.48 -12.36
CA THR A 266 8.67 -7.97 -13.12
C THR A 266 9.46 -6.85 -13.81
N GLN A 267 8.77 -5.81 -14.30
CA GLN A 267 9.41 -4.73 -15.09
C GLN A 267 9.82 -3.52 -14.24
N VAL A 268 9.02 -3.16 -13.22
CA VAL A 268 9.23 -1.94 -12.44
C VAL A 268 9.76 -2.27 -11.05
N TYR A 269 8.99 -2.98 -10.23
CA TYR A 269 9.32 -3.15 -8.81
C TYR A 269 10.59 -3.99 -8.59
N PHE A 270 10.86 -4.98 -9.44
CA PHE A 270 12.08 -5.78 -9.39
C PHE A 270 13.20 -5.29 -10.30
N HIS A 271 13.11 -4.05 -10.80
CA HIS A 271 14.16 -3.49 -11.64
C HIS A 271 15.50 -3.47 -10.88
N ARG A 272 16.51 -4.14 -11.43
CA ARG A 272 17.84 -4.36 -10.81
C ARG A 272 18.49 -3.09 -10.25
N THR A 273 18.37 -1.97 -10.95
CA THR A 273 18.97 -0.70 -10.50
C THR A 273 18.23 -0.10 -9.31
N ARG A 274 16.92 -0.29 -9.22
CA ARG A 274 16.12 0.13 -8.06
C ARG A 274 16.48 -0.74 -6.86
N ARG A 275 16.54 -2.06 -7.04
CA ARG A 275 16.90 -3.02 -5.98
C ARG A 275 18.25 -2.75 -5.32
N ILE A 276 19.29 -2.42 -6.08
CA ILE A 276 20.60 -2.10 -5.48
C ILE A 276 20.60 -0.77 -4.73
N LEU A 277 19.83 0.21 -5.19
CA LEU A 277 19.67 1.47 -4.46
C LEU A 277 18.94 1.25 -3.14
N ASP A 278 17.92 0.39 -3.12
CA ASP A 278 17.23 -0.01 -1.90
C ASP A 278 18.19 -0.66 -0.88
N LEU A 279 19.10 -1.54 -1.34
CA LEU A 279 20.10 -2.16 -0.48
C LEU A 279 21.05 -1.12 0.14
N HIS A 280 21.51 -0.15 -0.66
CA HIS A 280 22.34 0.95 -0.14
C HIS A 280 21.58 1.84 0.83
N LEU A 281 20.30 2.10 0.56
CA LEU A 281 19.48 2.94 1.42
C LEU A 281 19.28 2.29 2.79
N VAL A 282 18.98 0.99 2.81
CA VAL A 282 18.83 0.28 4.09
C VAL A 282 20.16 0.21 4.84
N ASP A 283 21.27 -0.13 4.17
CA ASP A 283 22.58 -0.13 4.83
C ASP A 283 22.92 1.25 5.41
N PHE A 284 22.62 2.33 4.68
CA PHE A 284 22.77 3.70 5.16
C PHE A 284 21.92 3.95 6.43
N LEU A 285 20.63 3.65 6.39
CA LEU A 285 19.71 3.89 7.51
C LEU A 285 20.07 3.04 8.74
N VAL A 286 20.43 1.76 8.55
CA VAL A 286 20.89 0.89 9.65
C VAL A 286 22.12 1.47 10.36
N ARG A 287 23.00 2.16 9.64
CA ARG A 287 24.21 2.79 10.20
C ARG A 287 23.95 4.17 10.82
N THR A 288 22.84 4.80 10.46
CA THR A 288 22.54 6.20 10.83
C THR A 288 21.49 6.29 11.94
N LEU A 289 20.50 5.40 11.93
CA LEU A 289 19.41 5.39 12.90
C LEU A 289 19.88 4.86 14.26
N HIS A 290 19.42 5.50 15.33
CA HIS A 290 19.54 4.96 16.69
C HIS A 290 18.85 3.59 16.75
N GLN A 291 19.49 2.63 17.42
CA GLN A 291 19.02 1.25 17.51
C GLN A 291 18.72 0.58 16.15
N ARG A 292 19.18 1.17 15.04
CA ARG A 292 18.97 0.70 13.66
C ARG A 292 17.50 0.70 13.22
N ARG A 293 16.65 1.52 13.85
CA ARG A 293 15.20 1.55 13.61
C ARG A 293 14.63 2.97 13.65
N TYR A 294 13.46 3.16 13.05
CA TYR A 294 12.69 4.40 13.20
C TYR A 294 12.12 4.50 14.62
N PRO A 295 11.72 5.71 15.07
CA PRO A 295 11.08 5.88 16.38
C PRO A 295 9.79 5.08 16.53
N GLU A 296 9.55 4.58 17.75
CA GLU A 296 8.28 3.96 18.17
C GLU A 296 7.21 4.99 18.50
N GLU A 297 7.63 6.12 19.06
CA GLU A 297 6.72 7.16 19.51
C GLU A 297 6.13 7.90 18.28
N PRO A 298 4.79 7.97 18.14
CA PRO A 298 4.15 8.52 16.96
C PRO A 298 4.53 9.96 16.61
N GLU A 299 4.66 10.88 17.58
CA GLU A 299 5.01 12.28 17.29
C GLU A 299 6.44 12.40 16.75
N GLU A 300 7.38 11.63 17.28
CA GLU A 300 8.75 11.57 16.78
C GLU A 300 8.79 10.90 15.40
N TYR A 301 8.03 9.82 15.22
CA TYR A 301 7.91 9.11 13.94
C TYR A 301 7.40 10.01 12.82
N LEU A 302 6.39 10.84 13.09
CA LEU A 302 5.82 11.78 12.12
C LEU A 302 6.82 12.84 11.61
N ARG A 303 7.95 13.03 12.29
CA ARG A 303 9.05 13.90 11.82
C ARG A 303 9.93 13.25 10.76
N TRP A 304 9.66 12.02 10.35
CA TRP A 304 10.42 11.30 9.34
C TRP A 304 9.67 11.25 8.01
N ASP A 305 10.29 11.82 6.98
CA ASP A 305 9.85 11.76 5.58
C ASP A 305 11.07 11.56 4.65
N ASP A 306 10.85 11.47 3.34
CA ASP A 306 11.95 11.25 2.39
C ASP A 306 12.91 12.44 2.36
N ILE A 307 12.40 13.66 2.58
CA ILE A 307 13.18 14.90 2.58
C ILE A 307 14.24 14.84 3.68
N ARG A 308 13.84 14.48 4.90
CA ARG A 308 14.75 14.34 6.05
C ARG A 308 15.81 13.28 5.78
N VAL A 309 15.44 12.12 5.26
CA VAL A 309 16.41 11.06 4.96
C VAL A 309 17.36 11.48 3.84
N PHE A 310 16.90 12.20 2.82
CA PHE A 310 17.77 12.77 1.79
C PHE A 310 18.73 13.82 2.33
N GLN A 311 18.32 14.63 3.31
CA GLN A 311 19.21 15.55 3.99
C GLN A 311 20.33 14.79 4.71
N LEU A 312 19.99 13.75 5.48
CA LEU A 312 20.99 12.90 6.16
C LEU A 312 21.94 12.23 5.15
N LEU A 313 21.43 11.76 4.01
CA LEU A 313 22.25 11.21 2.93
C LEU A 313 23.26 12.24 2.40
N ARG A 314 22.86 13.50 2.23
CA ARG A 314 23.76 14.57 1.75
C ARG A 314 24.83 14.92 2.77
N GLU A 315 24.45 15.01 4.04
CA GLU A 315 25.39 15.27 5.14
C GLU A 315 26.43 14.14 5.25
N ALA A 316 25.98 12.88 5.18
CA ALA A 316 26.86 11.72 5.19
C ALA A 316 27.74 11.59 3.93
N ASP A 317 27.27 12.01 2.74
CA ASP A 317 28.12 12.07 1.54
C ASP A 317 29.24 13.12 1.67
N ALA A 318 29.00 14.21 2.41
CA ALA A 318 29.98 15.26 2.64
C ALA A 318 31.01 14.90 3.73
N ASP A 319 30.63 14.10 4.71
CA ASP A 319 31.50 13.66 5.81
C ASP A 319 32.04 12.24 5.58
N SER A 320 33.32 12.14 5.21
CA SER A 320 34.00 10.85 5.01
C SER A 320 34.16 10.01 6.28
N SER A 321 34.01 10.61 7.47
CA SER A 321 34.06 9.91 8.76
C SER A 321 32.72 9.29 9.15
N HIS A 322 31.63 9.69 8.49
CA HIS A 322 30.30 9.19 8.80
C HIS A 322 30.18 7.68 8.48
N PRO A 323 29.64 6.85 9.39
CA PRO A 323 29.54 5.39 9.19
C PRO A 323 28.80 4.98 7.91
N GLY A 324 27.80 5.78 7.50
CA GLY A 324 27.00 5.59 6.29
C GLY A 324 27.58 6.22 5.01
N HIS A 325 28.76 6.87 5.05
CA HIS A 325 29.33 7.64 3.94
C HIS A 325 29.37 6.86 2.61
N SER A 326 29.86 5.62 2.64
CA SER A 326 29.98 4.78 1.44
C SER A 326 28.62 4.56 0.75
N SER A 327 27.58 4.25 1.53
CA SER A 327 26.23 3.98 1.01
C SER A 327 25.52 5.26 0.56
N ALA A 328 25.72 6.36 1.29
CA ALA A 328 25.24 7.68 0.90
C ALA A 328 25.80 8.12 -0.46
N ARG A 329 27.12 7.99 -0.65
CA ARG A 329 27.81 8.30 -1.91
C ARG A 329 27.29 7.48 -3.08
N LYS A 330 27.06 6.17 -2.86
CA LYS A 330 26.51 5.25 -3.87
C LYS A 330 25.13 5.68 -4.36
N ILE A 331 24.32 6.33 -3.53
CA ILE A 331 23.00 6.87 -3.89
C ILE A 331 23.11 8.27 -4.50
N ILE A 332 23.74 9.22 -3.78
CA ILE A 332 23.77 10.65 -4.14
C ILE A 332 24.55 10.88 -5.44
N ARG A 333 25.70 10.23 -5.61
CA ARG A 333 26.59 10.42 -6.77
C ARG A 333 26.36 9.43 -7.91
N ARG A 334 25.31 8.59 -7.80
CA ARG A 334 25.02 7.51 -8.76
C ARG A 334 26.21 6.55 -8.99
N GLU A 335 26.91 6.25 -7.90
CA GLU A 335 28.03 5.31 -7.86
C GLU A 335 27.61 3.91 -7.38
N GLN A 336 26.32 3.59 -7.43
CA GLN A 336 25.79 2.29 -7.02
C GLN A 336 26.41 1.13 -7.81
N HIS A 337 26.43 -0.04 -7.17
CA HIS A 337 26.94 -1.27 -7.77
C HIS A 337 26.17 -1.64 -9.04
N ARG A 338 26.81 -2.41 -9.92
CA ARG A 338 26.23 -2.93 -11.16
C ARG A 338 25.94 -4.41 -11.02
N ALA A 339 24.74 -4.79 -11.45
CA ALA A 339 24.35 -6.20 -11.50
C ALA A 339 25.26 -6.95 -12.46
N LEU A 340 25.73 -8.12 -12.04
CA LEU A 340 26.32 -9.10 -12.94
C LEU A 340 25.24 -9.64 -13.90
N PRO A 341 25.63 -10.15 -15.09
CA PRO A 341 24.68 -10.77 -16.01
C PRO A 341 24.00 -12.03 -15.46
N GLU A 342 24.65 -12.70 -14.51
CA GLU A 342 24.18 -13.92 -13.87
C GLU A 342 22.91 -13.66 -13.04
N VAL A 343 21.89 -14.49 -13.28
CA VAL A 343 20.69 -14.57 -12.45
C VAL A 343 20.62 -15.97 -11.87
N VAL A 344 20.52 -16.05 -10.54
CA VAL A 344 20.42 -17.32 -9.82
C VAL A 344 18.95 -17.57 -9.52
N GLU A 345 18.35 -18.58 -10.15
CA GLU A 345 17.00 -19.05 -9.84
C GLU A 345 17.06 -20.27 -8.91
N GLY A 346 16.06 -20.42 -8.03
CA GLY A 346 15.91 -21.58 -7.14
C GLY A 346 14.45 -21.95 -6.92
N GLN A 347 14.21 -23.04 -6.19
CA GLN A 347 12.87 -23.50 -5.83
C GLN A 347 12.23 -22.59 -4.77
N ASP A 348 13.04 -22.12 -3.82
CA ASP A 348 12.66 -21.21 -2.76
C ASP A 348 13.73 -20.12 -2.57
N THR A 349 13.46 -19.16 -1.68
CA THR A 349 14.37 -18.04 -1.41
C THR A 349 15.63 -18.45 -0.67
N ASP A 350 15.60 -19.54 0.10
CA ASP A 350 16.72 -19.99 0.91
C ASP A 350 17.78 -20.66 0.02
N GLU A 351 17.33 -21.49 -0.94
CA GLU A 351 18.20 -22.07 -1.96
C GLU A 351 18.91 -20.98 -2.78
N VAL A 352 18.18 -19.95 -3.19
CA VAL A 352 18.75 -18.80 -3.91
C VAL A 352 19.77 -18.07 -3.04
N ALA A 353 19.44 -17.83 -1.76
CA ALA A 353 20.31 -17.15 -0.82
C ALA A 353 21.63 -17.92 -0.60
N ASP A 354 21.56 -19.24 -0.41
CA ASP A 354 22.73 -20.10 -0.20
C ASP A 354 23.68 -20.13 -1.40
N ARG A 355 23.10 -20.21 -2.60
CA ARG A 355 23.85 -20.19 -3.86
C ARG A 355 24.51 -18.83 -4.09
N LEU A 356 23.79 -17.73 -3.86
CA LEU A 356 24.36 -16.39 -3.93
C LEU A 356 25.45 -16.19 -2.87
N ALA A 357 25.26 -16.66 -1.64
CA ALA A 357 26.24 -16.54 -0.57
C ALA A 357 27.54 -17.25 -0.92
N THR A 358 27.45 -18.44 -1.53
CA THR A 358 28.61 -19.17 -2.04
C THR A 358 29.36 -18.37 -3.09
N ARG A 359 28.62 -17.85 -4.08
CA ARG A 359 29.21 -17.06 -5.17
C ARG A 359 29.80 -15.72 -4.70
N VAL A 360 29.17 -15.05 -3.73
CA VAL A 360 29.70 -13.84 -3.08
C VAL A 360 31.01 -14.14 -2.35
N ARG A 361 31.11 -15.27 -1.63
CA ARG A 361 32.36 -15.68 -0.97
C ARG A 361 33.49 -15.90 -1.98
N GLU A 362 33.21 -16.56 -3.10
CA GLU A 362 34.19 -16.74 -4.17
C GLU A 362 34.69 -15.40 -4.71
N ILE A 363 33.79 -14.49 -5.10
CA ILE A 363 34.19 -13.18 -5.63
C ILE A 363 34.98 -12.41 -4.58
N ARG A 364 34.59 -12.46 -3.31
CA ARG A 364 35.31 -11.77 -2.23
C ARG A 364 36.71 -12.34 -2.00
N ASN A 365 36.92 -13.64 -2.23
CA ASN A 365 38.23 -14.29 -2.07
C ASN A 365 39.19 -14.00 -3.24
N TYR A 366 38.68 -13.98 -4.47
CA TYR A 366 39.52 -13.81 -5.67
C TYR A 366 39.59 -12.37 -6.18
N GLU A 367 38.54 -11.57 -5.96
CA GLU A 367 38.39 -10.20 -6.45
C GLU A 367 37.79 -9.27 -5.37
N PRO A 368 38.42 -9.13 -4.18
CA PRO A 368 37.86 -8.37 -3.05
C PRO A 368 37.49 -6.92 -3.38
N GLN A 369 38.22 -6.29 -4.30
CA GLN A 369 37.97 -4.93 -4.80
C GLN A 369 36.60 -4.76 -5.45
N ARG A 370 35.93 -5.86 -5.85
CA ARG A 370 34.60 -5.82 -6.48
C ARG A 370 33.46 -5.59 -5.50
N ASP A 371 33.69 -5.66 -4.18
CA ASP A 371 32.68 -5.41 -3.14
C ASP A 371 31.32 -6.10 -3.43
N PRO A 372 31.27 -7.45 -3.53
CA PRO A 372 30.08 -8.14 -4.00
C PRO A 372 28.92 -8.07 -2.97
N LEU A 373 27.74 -7.68 -3.45
CA LEU A 373 26.48 -7.65 -2.72
C LEU A 373 25.45 -8.58 -3.38
N ALA A 374 24.77 -9.41 -2.60
CA ALA A 374 23.69 -10.26 -3.07
C ALA A 374 22.32 -9.63 -2.80
N ASP A 375 21.41 -9.83 -3.74
CA ASP A 375 19.99 -9.52 -3.60
C ASP A 375 19.16 -10.76 -3.90
N VAL A 376 18.28 -11.13 -2.99
CA VAL A 376 17.28 -12.17 -3.18
C VAL A 376 15.95 -11.50 -3.46
N VAL A 377 15.28 -11.94 -4.51
CA VAL A 377 13.95 -11.49 -4.92
C VAL A 377 12.98 -12.63 -4.68
N ALA A 378 12.15 -12.44 -3.65
CA ALA A 378 11.01 -13.32 -3.43
C ALA A 378 9.95 -13.08 -4.53
N PRO A 379 9.14 -14.10 -4.86
CA PRO A 379 7.96 -13.90 -5.69
C PRO A 379 7.08 -12.79 -5.11
N PRO A 380 6.35 -12.03 -5.96
CA PRO A 380 5.46 -10.98 -5.47
C PRO A 380 4.50 -11.53 -4.40
N PRO A 381 4.37 -10.85 -3.24
CA PRO A 381 3.46 -11.29 -2.19
C PRO A 381 2.08 -11.49 -2.78
N SER A 382 1.45 -12.63 -2.46
CA SER A 382 0.05 -12.90 -2.77
C SER A 382 -0.33 -12.93 -4.28
N LEU A 383 0.61 -12.97 -5.23
CA LEU A 383 0.25 -13.13 -6.65
C LEU A 383 -0.58 -14.40 -6.89
N ALA A 384 -0.22 -15.49 -6.19
CA ALA A 384 -0.99 -16.72 -6.19
C ALA A 384 -2.36 -16.57 -5.52
N LYS A 385 -2.47 -15.74 -4.47
CA LYS A 385 -3.75 -15.49 -3.76
C LYS A 385 -4.75 -14.71 -4.59
N GLY A 386 -4.31 -13.94 -5.58
CA GLY A 386 -5.26 -13.36 -6.55
C GLY A 386 -6.00 -14.44 -7.37
N GLY A 387 -5.51 -15.69 -7.36
CA GLY A 387 -6.27 -16.83 -7.85
C GLY A 387 -7.46 -17.23 -6.97
N ASP A 388 -7.54 -16.77 -5.72
CA ASP A 388 -8.59 -17.10 -4.76
C ASP A 388 -9.81 -16.16 -4.85
N LEU A 389 -9.79 -15.16 -5.74
CA LEU A 389 -10.95 -14.27 -5.95
C LEU A 389 -12.22 -15.10 -6.20
N PRO A 390 -13.28 -14.94 -5.39
CA PRO A 390 -14.54 -15.62 -5.62
C PRO A 390 -15.23 -15.10 -6.88
N VAL A 391 -15.63 -16.02 -7.76
CA VAL A 391 -16.32 -15.75 -9.02
C VAL A 391 -17.72 -16.35 -8.97
N LEU A 392 -18.74 -15.51 -9.05
CA LEU A 392 -20.14 -15.92 -9.16
C LEU A 392 -20.48 -16.30 -10.60
N LEU A 393 -20.75 -17.58 -10.83
CA LEU A 393 -21.19 -18.10 -12.11
C LEU A 393 -22.68 -17.84 -12.36
N LYS A 394 -23.09 -17.89 -13.63
CA LYS A 394 -24.51 -17.78 -14.02
C LYS A 394 -25.39 -18.88 -13.41
N SER A 395 -24.81 -20.01 -13.03
CA SER A 395 -25.48 -21.11 -12.33
C SER A 395 -25.81 -20.77 -10.86
N GLY A 396 -25.25 -19.68 -10.31
CA GLY A 396 -25.30 -19.36 -8.88
C GLY A 396 -24.15 -19.99 -8.07
N GLU A 397 -23.34 -20.83 -8.69
CA GLU A 397 -22.16 -21.43 -8.07
C GLU A 397 -21.03 -20.40 -7.91
N ILE A 398 -20.32 -20.44 -6.78
CA ILE A 398 -19.13 -19.62 -6.53
C ILE A 398 -17.90 -20.51 -6.69
N ARG A 399 -16.98 -20.10 -7.58
CA ARG A 399 -15.70 -20.79 -7.81
C ARG A 399 -14.54 -19.81 -7.74
N ARG A 400 -13.32 -20.31 -7.53
CA ARG A 400 -12.13 -19.45 -7.49
C ARG A 400 -11.69 -19.05 -8.91
N LEU A 401 -11.19 -17.83 -9.07
CA LEU A 401 -10.67 -17.34 -10.35
C LEU A 401 -9.62 -18.28 -10.98
N SER A 402 -8.74 -18.86 -10.16
CA SER A 402 -7.70 -19.80 -10.61
C SER A 402 -8.24 -21.11 -11.18
N GLU A 403 -9.47 -21.49 -10.85
CA GLU A 403 -10.11 -22.69 -11.40
C GLU A 403 -10.79 -22.44 -12.75
N LEU A 404 -11.09 -21.17 -13.04
CA LEU A 404 -11.77 -20.74 -14.26
C LEU A 404 -10.81 -20.15 -15.28
N SER A 405 -9.73 -19.52 -14.80
CA SER A 405 -8.71 -18.86 -15.60
C SER A 405 -7.60 -19.83 -16.03
N SER A 406 -7.29 -19.85 -17.33
CA SER A 406 -6.12 -20.57 -17.84
C SER A 406 -4.79 -19.84 -17.57
N LEU A 407 -4.85 -18.57 -17.16
CA LEU A 407 -3.70 -17.67 -16.95
C LEU A 407 -3.35 -17.56 -15.46
N VAL A 408 -4.27 -17.09 -14.62
CA VAL A 408 -3.98 -16.63 -13.25
C VAL A 408 -3.42 -17.75 -12.37
N GLY A 409 -3.92 -18.98 -12.52
CA GLY A 409 -3.41 -20.15 -11.81
C GLY A 409 -1.95 -20.52 -12.16
N ARG A 410 -1.41 -20.00 -13.27
CA ARG A 410 -0.08 -20.32 -13.80
C ARG A 410 0.91 -19.16 -13.76
N LEU A 411 0.47 -17.94 -13.44
CA LEU A 411 1.37 -16.81 -13.22
C LEU A 411 2.26 -17.09 -12.01
N ARG A 412 3.55 -17.29 -12.28
CA ARG A 412 4.58 -17.56 -11.26
C ARG A 412 5.83 -16.75 -11.61
N VAL A 413 6.38 -16.10 -10.61
CA VAL A 413 7.75 -15.58 -10.65
C VAL A 413 8.55 -16.53 -9.78
N LYS A 414 9.56 -17.20 -10.35
CA LYS A 414 10.44 -18.02 -9.53
C LYS A 414 11.26 -17.13 -8.58
N PRO A 415 11.54 -17.60 -7.36
CA PRO A 415 12.58 -17.01 -6.53
C PRO A 415 13.86 -16.90 -7.35
N HIS A 416 14.42 -15.70 -7.39
CA HIS A 416 15.65 -15.46 -8.10
C HIS A 416 16.47 -14.40 -7.39
N GLY A 417 17.74 -14.29 -7.74
CA GLY A 417 18.58 -13.25 -7.20
C GLY A 417 19.77 -12.91 -8.06
N ARG A 418 20.45 -11.84 -7.66
CA ARG A 418 21.52 -11.21 -8.42
C ARG A 418 22.66 -10.83 -7.50
N ILE A 419 23.86 -10.78 -8.08
CA ILE A 419 25.03 -10.20 -7.43
C ILE A 419 25.32 -8.85 -8.09
N TYR A 420 25.66 -7.87 -7.26
CA TYR A 420 26.06 -6.54 -7.67
C TYR A 420 27.49 -6.29 -7.23
N CYS A 421 28.31 -5.72 -8.12
CA CYS A 421 29.70 -5.39 -7.85
C CYS A 421 29.99 -3.90 -8.08
N ALA A 422 30.99 -3.38 -7.37
CA ALA A 422 31.51 -2.04 -7.57
C ALA A 422 32.04 -1.87 -9.00
N ARG A 423 32.09 -0.63 -9.49
CA ARG A 423 32.77 -0.33 -10.76
C ARG A 423 34.27 -0.56 -10.56
N GLY A 424 34.85 -1.38 -11.43
CA GLY A 424 36.30 -1.52 -11.56
C GLY A 424 36.93 -0.29 -12.19
#